data_AF-A0A9C7PKX5-F1
#
_entry.id   AF-A0A9C7PKX5-F1
#
_cell.length_a   1.000
_cell.length_b   1.000
_cell.length_c   1.000
_cell.angle_alpha   90.00
_cell.angle_beta   90.00
_cell.angle_gamma   90.00
#
_symmetry.space_group_name_H-M   'P 1'
#
loop_
_entity.id
_entity.type
_entity.pdbx_description
1 polymer ?
#
loop_
_entity_poly.entity_id
_entity_poly.type
_entity_poly.pdbx_seq_one_letter_code
_entity_poly.pdbx_strand_id
1 'polypeptide(L)'
;MLKLPVMVAAGGINSAGRTSRRHAYRRMIWDHLSAADRAATESALSQMMGSADTDTLLKHTLVREIEKDWFDHRAVPWHRRAQVSADQAQGLFDYNPGGIGDGEIVGGQTSPLDDKRVRVALKPESNVLLPSTRQFDVSSAGQLPTGFNPGDLYPSRNHPRAVQMTVFAMSDALADLGMDWAALADKVPADAISVYISSAMGQLDDAGSGGMLRARLQGRRVSSKQCPFGFAEMPGDFVSAYVLGSMSTTGPALGACATFLYNLRLGIADIRSGRSRIAVVGAAEAPVNVEVMDGYVAMGALATDKGFDNLTACRR
;
A
#
# COMPACT_ATOMS: atom_id res chain seq x y z
N MET A 1 -17.75 2.02 37.88
CA MET A 1 -17.24 0.72 37.40
C MET A 1 -16.65 0.95 36.02
N LEU A 2 -15.40 0.56 35.76
CA LEU A 2 -14.79 0.72 34.43
C LEU A 2 -15.44 -0.25 33.45
N LYS A 3 -15.79 0.21 32.25
CA LYS A 3 -16.31 -0.66 31.18
C LYS A 3 -15.16 -1.55 30.68
N LEU A 4 -15.40 -2.87 30.56
CA LEU A 4 -14.42 -3.83 30.05
C LEU A 4 -14.46 -3.85 28.51
N PRO A 5 -13.35 -3.52 27.81
CA PRO A 5 -13.27 -3.72 26.36
C PRO A 5 -13.24 -5.21 26.03
N VAL A 6 -14.08 -5.65 25.10
CA VAL A 6 -14.13 -7.02 24.60
C VAL A 6 -14.01 -6.98 23.07
N MET A 7 -13.12 -7.81 22.51
CA MET A 7 -13.03 -8.00 21.06
C MET A 7 -14.18 -8.91 20.62
N VAL A 8 -15.12 -8.36 19.87
CA VAL A 8 -16.33 -9.07 19.41
C VAL A 8 -16.24 -9.56 17.97
N ALA A 9 -15.32 -9.01 17.18
CA ALA A 9 -15.09 -9.38 15.79
C ALA A 9 -13.65 -9.04 15.38
N ALA A 10 -13.14 -9.76 14.38
CA ALA A 10 -11.88 -9.44 13.72
C ALA A 10 -11.95 -9.74 12.22
N GLY A 11 -11.41 -8.83 11.42
CA GLY A 11 -11.34 -8.97 9.97
C GLY A 11 -10.09 -8.33 9.42
N GLY A 12 -9.77 -8.66 8.17
CA GLY A 12 -8.53 -8.19 7.56
C GLY A 12 -7.97 -9.12 6.52
N ILE A 13 -6.86 -8.69 5.94
CA ILE A 13 -6.16 -9.43 4.91
C ILE A 13 -4.66 -9.17 4.98
N ASN A 14 -3.88 -10.23 4.82
CA ASN A 14 -2.43 -10.17 4.70
C ASN A 14 -1.95 -11.28 3.76
N SER A 15 -0.64 -11.55 3.75
CA SER A 15 -0.05 -12.59 2.88
C SER A 15 -0.53 -14.01 3.15
N ALA A 16 -1.07 -14.30 4.34
CA ALA A 16 -1.66 -15.58 4.69
C ALA A 16 -3.15 -15.68 4.31
N GLY A 17 -3.75 -14.61 3.79
CA GLY A 17 -5.14 -14.55 3.37
C GLY A 17 -6.05 -13.77 4.33
N ARG A 18 -7.33 -14.14 4.34
CA ARG A 18 -8.39 -13.49 5.12
C ARG A 18 -8.25 -13.76 6.62
N THR A 19 -8.51 -12.76 7.46
CA THR A 19 -8.34 -12.85 8.92
C THR A 19 -9.55 -13.48 9.61
N SER A 20 -10.77 -13.10 9.22
CA SER A 20 -11.99 -13.63 9.82
C SER A 20 -12.03 -15.17 9.79
N ARG A 21 -12.73 -15.76 10.76
CA ARG A 21 -12.79 -17.23 10.94
C ARG A 21 -11.42 -17.92 11.00
N ARG A 22 -10.37 -17.17 11.33
CA ARG A 22 -8.99 -17.65 11.57
C ARG A 22 -8.31 -18.26 10.34
N HIS A 23 -8.71 -17.92 9.11
CA HIS A 23 -8.11 -18.52 7.91
C HIS A 23 -6.62 -18.16 7.76
N ALA A 24 -6.24 -16.90 7.93
CA ALA A 24 -4.84 -16.46 7.90
C ALA A 24 -4.00 -17.16 8.97
N TYR A 25 -4.54 -17.30 10.20
CA TYR A 25 -3.89 -18.04 11.27
C TYR A 25 -3.68 -19.51 10.89
N ARG A 26 -4.72 -20.19 10.41
CA ARG A 26 -4.66 -21.57 9.94
C ARG A 26 -3.60 -21.75 8.85
N ARG A 27 -3.52 -20.84 7.88
CA ARG A 27 -2.50 -20.87 6.83
C ARG A 27 -1.07 -20.83 7.39
N MET A 28 -0.82 -20.12 8.49
CA MET A 28 0.50 -20.07 9.13
C MET A 28 0.88 -21.35 9.88
N ILE A 29 -0.10 -22.11 10.39
CA ILE A 29 0.12 -23.37 11.12
C ILE A 29 -0.28 -24.60 10.31
N TRP A 30 -0.16 -24.51 8.98
CA TRP A 30 -0.68 -25.47 8.00
C TRP A 30 -0.39 -26.93 8.35
N ASP A 31 0.84 -27.22 8.77
CA ASP A 31 1.32 -28.57 9.06
C ASP A 31 0.68 -29.19 10.30
N HIS A 32 0.05 -28.39 11.16
CA HIS A 32 -0.61 -28.81 12.39
C HIS A 32 -2.15 -28.85 12.29
N LEU A 33 -2.71 -28.52 11.12
CA LEU A 33 -4.15 -28.51 10.91
C LEU A 33 -4.73 -29.91 10.71
N SER A 34 -5.96 -30.10 11.18
CA SER A 34 -6.80 -31.21 10.78
C SER A 34 -7.12 -31.15 9.27
N ALA A 35 -7.48 -32.28 8.66
CA ALA A 35 -7.91 -32.31 7.26
C ALA A 35 -9.11 -31.38 6.98
N ALA A 36 -10.04 -31.27 7.94
CA ALA A 36 -11.20 -30.38 7.84
C ALA A 36 -10.80 -28.90 7.86
N ASP A 37 -9.88 -28.51 8.75
CA ASP A 37 -9.37 -27.13 8.82
C ASP A 37 -8.54 -26.76 7.59
N ARG A 38 -7.78 -27.71 7.03
CA ARG A 38 -7.06 -27.53 5.76
C ARG A 38 -8.03 -27.28 4.61
N ALA A 39 -9.03 -28.14 4.44
CA ALA A 39 -10.04 -28.00 3.39
C ALA A 39 -10.81 -26.67 3.50
N ALA A 40 -11.17 -26.25 4.71
CA ALA A 40 -11.83 -24.96 4.93
C ALA A 40 -10.93 -23.77 4.57
N THR A 41 -9.63 -23.86 4.85
CA THR A 41 -8.64 -22.81 4.54
C THR A 41 -8.31 -22.77 3.05
N GLU A 42 -8.16 -23.92 2.40
CA GLU A 42 -8.04 -24.06 0.95
C GLU A 42 -9.24 -23.47 0.24
N SER A 43 -10.46 -23.75 0.69
CA SER A 43 -11.67 -23.19 0.08
C SER A 43 -11.68 -21.66 0.14
N ALA A 44 -11.27 -21.06 1.26
CA ALA A 44 -11.18 -19.61 1.39
C ALA A 44 -10.09 -19.02 0.48
N LEU A 45 -8.90 -19.63 0.42
CA LEU A 45 -7.82 -19.20 -0.46
C LEU A 45 -8.19 -19.37 -1.94
N SER A 46 -8.86 -20.47 -2.28
CA SER A 46 -9.31 -20.78 -3.64
C SER A 46 -10.26 -19.72 -4.18
N GLN A 47 -11.23 -19.28 -3.38
CA GLN A 47 -12.13 -18.19 -3.74
C GLN A 47 -11.40 -16.86 -3.95
N MET A 48 -10.36 -16.58 -3.14
CA MET A 48 -9.59 -15.34 -3.25
C MET A 48 -8.64 -15.34 -4.44
N MET A 49 -7.99 -16.48 -4.71
CA MET A 49 -6.93 -16.60 -5.69
C MET A 49 -7.44 -17.04 -7.07
N GLY A 50 -8.70 -17.47 -7.17
CA GLY A 50 -9.28 -18.00 -8.40
C GLY A 50 -8.65 -19.32 -8.87
N SER A 51 -8.04 -20.08 -7.96
CA SER A 51 -7.36 -21.35 -8.24
C SER A 51 -7.86 -22.45 -7.31
N ALA A 52 -7.97 -23.68 -7.80
CA ALA A 52 -8.33 -24.85 -6.98
C ALA A 52 -7.13 -25.75 -6.67
N ASP A 53 -5.94 -25.43 -7.21
CA ASP A 53 -4.74 -26.24 -7.02
C ASP A 53 -4.05 -25.90 -5.69
N THR A 54 -4.07 -26.84 -4.73
CA THR A 54 -3.47 -26.67 -3.40
C THR A 54 -2.01 -26.23 -3.46
N ASP A 55 -1.22 -26.79 -4.38
CA ASP A 55 0.20 -26.45 -4.52
C ASP A 55 0.39 -24.98 -4.89
N THR A 56 -0.41 -24.48 -5.84
CA THR A 56 -0.49 -23.07 -6.19
C THR A 56 -0.91 -22.23 -4.98
N LEU A 57 -1.97 -22.61 -4.25
CA LEU A 57 -2.45 -21.87 -3.08
C LEU A 57 -1.35 -21.70 -2.01
N LEU A 58 -0.59 -22.76 -1.74
CA LEU A 58 0.46 -22.74 -0.73
C LEU A 58 1.70 -21.97 -1.19
N LYS A 59 2.15 -22.15 -2.44
CA LYS A 59 3.34 -21.47 -3.00
C LYS A 59 3.12 -19.97 -3.21
N HIS A 60 1.87 -19.56 -3.44
CA HIS A 60 1.50 -18.17 -3.72
C HIS A 60 0.82 -17.45 -2.54
N THR A 61 1.20 -17.84 -1.32
CA THR A 61 0.83 -17.19 -0.06
C THR A 61 2.07 -17.07 0.84
N LEU A 62 1.96 -16.31 1.94
CA LEU A 62 3.07 -15.96 2.84
C LEU A 62 4.17 -15.12 2.16
N VAL A 63 5.34 -15.06 2.79
CA VAL A 63 6.53 -14.39 2.25
C VAL A 63 7.09 -15.23 1.10
N ARG A 64 7.28 -14.59 -0.06
CA ARG A 64 7.76 -15.22 -1.30
C ARG A 64 8.43 -14.19 -2.21
N GLU A 65 8.91 -14.64 -3.36
CA GLU A 65 9.46 -13.75 -4.39
C GLU A 65 8.44 -12.66 -4.77
N ILE A 66 8.90 -11.43 -4.97
CA ILE A 66 8.06 -10.31 -5.41
C ILE A 66 7.55 -10.62 -6.82
N GLU A 67 6.24 -10.69 -6.94
CA GLU A 67 5.57 -11.01 -8.19
C GLU A 67 5.47 -9.75 -9.07
N LYS A 68 5.46 -9.94 -10.39
CA LYS A 68 5.49 -8.84 -11.37
C LYS A 68 4.30 -7.89 -11.26
N ASP A 69 3.17 -8.35 -10.73
CA ASP A 69 1.99 -7.54 -10.46
C ASP A 69 2.25 -6.42 -9.44
N TRP A 70 3.31 -6.54 -8.64
CA TRP A 70 3.77 -5.50 -7.72
C TRP A 70 4.85 -4.63 -8.37
N PHE A 71 5.99 -5.24 -8.73
CA PHE A 71 7.01 -4.66 -9.60
C PHE A 71 8.04 -5.72 -10.02
N ASP A 72 8.75 -5.50 -11.12
CA ASP A 72 9.85 -6.38 -11.54
C ASP A 72 11.13 -6.01 -10.78
N HIS A 73 11.45 -6.78 -9.73
CA HIS A 73 12.65 -6.58 -8.91
C HIS A 73 13.95 -6.75 -9.70
N ARG A 74 13.93 -7.39 -10.87
CA ARG A 74 15.10 -7.54 -11.76
C ARG A 74 15.36 -6.30 -12.61
N ALA A 75 14.36 -5.43 -12.79
CA ALA A 75 14.40 -4.31 -13.71
C ALA A 75 13.60 -3.10 -13.20
N VAL A 76 13.87 -2.66 -11.98
CA VAL A 76 13.23 -1.50 -11.35
C VAL A 76 13.55 -0.22 -12.12
N PRO A 77 12.55 0.55 -12.57
CA PRO A 77 12.77 1.82 -13.28
C PRO A 77 13.40 2.89 -12.40
N TRP A 78 14.33 3.66 -12.97
CA TRP A 78 14.92 4.84 -12.35
C TRP A 78 15.50 5.79 -13.42
N HIS A 79 15.98 6.95 -12.99
CA HIS A 79 16.73 7.85 -13.85
C HIS A 79 18.21 7.82 -13.50
N ARG A 80 19.05 7.44 -14.45
CA ARG A 80 20.50 7.56 -14.32
C ARG A 80 20.92 8.99 -14.65
N ARG A 81 21.64 9.63 -13.72
CA ARG A 81 22.29 10.92 -14.01
C ARG A 81 23.43 10.69 -14.99
N ALA A 82 23.46 11.49 -16.05
CA ALA A 82 24.54 11.54 -17.02
C ALA A 82 24.83 12.99 -17.40
N GLN A 83 25.98 13.20 -18.05
CA GLN A 83 26.38 14.50 -18.57
C GLN A 83 26.69 14.36 -20.05
N VAL A 84 26.20 15.28 -20.87
CA VAL A 84 26.52 15.35 -22.30
C VAL A 84 28.00 15.73 -22.43
N SER A 85 28.76 15.01 -23.25
CA SER A 85 30.19 15.28 -23.38
C SER A 85 30.44 16.59 -24.16
N ALA A 86 31.58 17.24 -23.89
CA ALA A 86 31.93 18.52 -24.52
C ALA A 86 32.19 18.41 -26.03
N ASP A 87 32.70 17.25 -26.46
CA ASP A 87 33.02 16.89 -27.85
C ASP A 87 31.83 16.36 -28.65
N GLN A 88 30.67 16.19 -28.00
CA GLN A 88 29.48 15.69 -28.66
C GLN A 88 28.83 16.77 -29.53
N ALA A 89 28.42 16.39 -30.75
CA ALA A 89 27.64 17.29 -31.60
C ALA A 89 26.37 17.76 -30.86
N GLN A 90 25.96 19.00 -31.14
CA GLN A 90 24.81 19.61 -30.48
C GLN A 90 23.56 18.72 -30.61
N GLY A 91 23.07 18.23 -29.47
CA GLY A 91 21.84 17.43 -29.42
C GLY A 91 20.63 18.33 -29.65
N LEU A 92 19.99 18.17 -30.81
CA LEU A 92 18.77 18.88 -31.17
C LEU A 92 17.55 17.96 -30.99
N PHE A 93 16.59 18.42 -30.20
CA PHE A 93 15.36 17.70 -29.92
C PHE A 93 14.16 18.57 -30.26
N ASP A 94 13.24 18.03 -31.06
CA ASP A 94 11.98 18.68 -31.38
C ASP A 94 10.88 17.99 -30.57
N TYR A 95 10.16 18.75 -29.73
CA TYR A 95 9.10 18.19 -28.89
C TYR A 95 7.91 19.14 -28.76
N ASN A 96 6.77 18.58 -28.33
CA ASN A 96 5.58 19.34 -27.99
C ASN A 96 5.53 19.54 -26.46
N PRO A 97 5.59 20.78 -25.95
CA PRO A 97 5.60 21.03 -24.51
C PRO A 97 4.23 20.83 -23.85
N GLY A 98 3.18 20.60 -24.65
CA GLY A 98 1.82 20.38 -24.17
C GLY A 98 1.27 21.58 -23.40
N GLY A 99 0.44 21.32 -22.40
CA GLY A 99 -0.19 22.36 -21.58
C GLY A 99 0.72 22.98 -20.51
N ILE A 100 2.03 22.78 -20.57
CA ILE A 100 3.05 23.43 -19.73
C ILE A 100 4.13 23.95 -20.69
N GLY A 101 3.75 24.95 -21.50
CA GLY A 101 4.63 25.60 -22.47
C GLY A 101 5.62 26.58 -21.85
N ASP A 102 5.31 27.05 -20.64
CA ASP A 102 6.12 28.04 -19.94
C ASP A 102 7.23 27.35 -19.14
N GLY A 103 8.46 27.85 -19.26
CA GLY A 103 9.61 27.38 -18.50
C GLY A 103 10.86 27.21 -19.35
N GLU A 104 12.01 27.56 -18.78
CA GLU A 104 13.30 27.38 -19.42
C GLU A 104 13.83 25.96 -19.20
N ILE A 105 14.42 25.38 -20.24
CA ILE A 105 15.17 24.12 -20.10
C ILE A 105 16.55 24.44 -19.54
N VAL A 106 16.81 24.00 -18.32
CA VAL A 106 18.13 24.12 -17.71
C VAL A 106 19.16 23.37 -18.54
N GLY A 107 20.24 24.05 -18.94
CA GLY A 107 21.28 23.49 -19.83
C GLY A 107 20.91 23.48 -21.31
N GLY A 108 19.70 23.86 -21.69
CA GLY A 108 19.26 23.96 -23.08
C GLY A 108 19.07 25.41 -23.55
N GLN A 109 18.98 25.60 -24.86
CA GLN A 109 18.35 26.78 -25.47
C GLN A 109 17.12 26.30 -26.23
N THR A 110 15.99 26.98 -26.03
CA THR A 110 14.73 26.66 -26.70
C THR A 110 14.44 27.70 -27.79
N SER A 111 13.91 27.24 -28.92
CA SER A 111 13.41 28.11 -30.00
C SER A 111 12.10 27.55 -30.56
N PRO A 112 11.08 28.38 -30.79
CA PRO A 112 9.84 27.92 -31.41
C PRO A 112 10.11 27.40 -32.83
N LEU A 113 9.51 26.26 -33.18
CA LEU A 113 9.49 25.72 -34.53
C LEU A 113 8.18 26.07 -35.24
N ASP A 114 7.07 25.93 -34.53
CA ASP A 114 5.71 26.29 -34.95
C ASP A 114 4.81 26.49 -33.71
N ASP A 115 3.50 26.67 -33.92
CA ASP A 115 2.51 26.91 -32.86
C ASP A 115 2.43 25.81 -31.76
N LYS A 116 2.97 24.61 -32.02
CA LYS A 116 2.85 23.45 -31.12
C LYS A 116 4.17 22.78 -30.77
N ARG A 117 5.24 23.07 -31.50
CA ARG A 117 6.55 22.43 -31.34
C ARG A 117 7.63 23.43 -31.02
N VAL A 118 8.53 23.01 -30.15
CA VAL A 118 9.74 23.75 -29.81
C VAL A 118 10.95 22.88 -30.10
N ARG A 119 12.04 23.51 -30.52
CA ARG A 119 13.36 22.90 -30.65
C ARG A 119 14.17 23.21 -29.40
N VAL A 120 14.86 22.20 -28.89
CA VAL A 120 15.84 22.32 -27.81
C VAL A 120 17.20 22.01 -28.37
N ALA A 121 18.15 22.87 -28.09
CA ALA A 121 19.56 22.61 -28.29
C ALA A 121 20.23 22.47 -26.93
N LEU A 122 20.62 21.24 -26.56
CA LEU A 122 21.39 21.03 -25.32
C LEU A 122 22.79 21.64 -25.48
N LYS A 123 23.25 22.36 -24.47
CA LYS A 123 24.63 22.85 -24.42
C LYS A 123 25.57 21.68 -24.14
N PRO A 124 26.83 21.74 -24.60
CA PRO A 124 27.87 20.83 -24.12
C PRO A 124 27.88 20.80 -22.58
N GLU A 125 28.22 19.65 -21.99
CA GLU A 125 28.29 19.46 -20.53
C GLU A 125 26.95 19.58 -19.77
N SER A 126 25.82 19.59 -20.49
CA SER A 126 24.49 19.58 -19.87
C SER A 126 24.23 18.31 -19.07
N ASN A 127 23.67 18.47 -17.87
CA ASN A 127 23.21 17.35 -17.06
C ASN A 127 21.88 16.82 -17.61
N VAL A 128 21.79 15.51 -17.79
CA VAL A 128 20.58 14.82 -18.25
C VAL A 128 20.22 13.67 -17.32
N LEU A 129 18.94 13.32 -17.32
CA LEU A 129 18.40 12.13 -16.67
C LEU A 129 17.99 11.14 -17.73
N LEU A 130 18.61 9.97 -17.73
CA LEU A 130 18.33 8.89 -18.69
C LEU A 130 17.39 7.87 -18.04
N PRO A 131 16.20 7.61 -18.61
CA PRO A 131 15.40 6.46 -18.23
C PRO A 131 16.24 5.18 -18.28
N SER A 132 16.23 4.43 -17.20
CA SER A 132 17.07 3.25 -17.00
C SER A 132 16.37 2.26 -16.09
N THR A 133 16.90 1.05 -16.01
CA THR A 133 16.50 0.05 -15.02
C THR A 133 17.69 -0.33 -14.13
N ARG A 134 17.40 -0.92 -12.98
CA ARG A 134 18.38 -1.54 -12.09
C ARG A 134 17.79 -2.79 -11.45
N GLN A 135 18.66 -3.70 -11.04
CA GLN A 135 18.26 -4.80 -10.17
C GLN A 135 18.05 -4.27 -8.75
N PHE A 136 17.01 -4.76 -8.08
CA PHE A 136 16.68 -4.45 -6.70
C PHE A 136 17.43 -5.41 -5.75
N ASP A 137 17.83 -4.93 -4.58
CA ASP A 137 18.63 -5.73 -3.64
C ASP A 137 17.81 -6.76 -2.84
N VAL A 138 16.47 -6.67 -2.89
CA VAL A 138 15.53 -7.50 -2.14
C VAL A 138 14.54 -8.13 -3.11
N SER A 139 14.55 -9.45 -3.24
CA SER A 139 13.63 -10.16 -4.13
C SER A 139 12.37 -10.69 -3.46
N SER A 140 12.18 -10.50 -2.13
CA SER A 140 11.09 -11.11 -1.38
C SER A 140 10.22 -10.13 -0.59
N ALA A 141 8.93 -10.44 -0.46
CA ALA A 141 7.98 -9.69 0.36
C ALA A 141 6.77 -10.53 0.78
N GLY A 142 6.13 -10.12 1.88
CA GLY A 142 4.80 -10.60 2.25
C GLY A 142 3.74 -9.92 1.40
N GLN A 143 3.30 -10.59 0.34
CA GLN A 143 2.31 -10.08 -0.61
C GLN A 143 0.97 -10.77 -0.37
N LEU A 144 -0.15 -10.07 -0.60
CA LEU A 144 -1.49 -10.68 -0.60
C LEU A 144 -1.51 -11.95 -1.47
N PRO A 145 -2.42 -12.92 -1.20
CA PRO A 145 -2.52 -14.13 -2.02
C PRO A 145 -2.64 -13.79 -3.51
N THR A 146 -1.85 -14.46 -4.35
CA THR A 146 -1.79 -14.14 -5.78
C THR A 146 -3.16 -14.22 -6.44
N GLY A 147 -3.45 -13.28 -7.34
CA GLY A 147 -4.76 -13.14 -7.98
C GLY A 147 -5.80 -12.37 -7.14
N PHE A 148 -5.57 -12.19 -5.83
CA PHE A 148 -6.49 -11.42 -5.00
C PHE A 148 -6.21 -9.91 -5.03
N ASN A 149 -7.19 -9.14 -5.51
CA ASN A 149 -7.14 -7.68 -5.53
C ASN A 149 -8.36 -7.09 -4.80
N PRO A 150 -8.18 -6.45 -3.61
CA PRO A 150 -9.28 -5.84 -2.89
C PRO A 150 -10.05 -4.76 -3.69
N GLY A 151 -9.36 -4.10 -4.63
CA GLY A 151 -9.94 -3.07 -5.47
C GLY A 151 -11.04 -3.56 -6.41
N ASP A 152 -11.09 -4.85 -6.72
CA ASP A 152 -12.08 -5.42 -7.65
C ASP A 152 -13.45 -5.67 -6.99
N LEU A 153 -13.52 -5.59 -5.66
CA LEU A 153 -14.71 -5.92 -4.89
C LEU A 153 -15.66 -4.73 -4.70
N TYR A 154 -15.23 -3.51 -5.07
CA TYR A 154 -16.05 -2.30 -4.95
C TYR A 154 -15.54 -1.21 -5.90
N PRO A 155 -16.29 -0.10 -6.13
CA PRO A 155 -15.84 1.01 -6.95
C PRO A 155 -14.62 1.76 -6.36
N SER A 156 -13.41 1.23 -6.59
CA SER A 156 -12.16 1.62 -5.93
C SER A 156 -11.29 2.61 -6.71
N ARG A 157 -11.85 3.24 -7.76
CA ARG A 157 -11.09 4.05 -8.72
C ARG A 157 -10.36 5.21 -8.03
N ASN A 158 -9.03 5.24 -8.15
CA ASN A 158 -8.09 6.17 -7.50
C ASN A 158 -7.93 5.97 -5.98
N HIS A 159 -8.44 4.91 -5.38
CA HIS A 159 -8.15 4.63 -3.98
C HIS A 159 -6.77 3.99 -3.87
N PRO A 160 -5.91 4.48 -2.97
CA PRO A 160 -4.69 3.78 -2.62
C PRO A 160 -4.94 2.35 -2.14
N ARG A 161 -3.97 1.47 -2.36
CA ARG A 161 -4.09 0.05 -2.01
C ARG A 161 -4.37 -0.19 -0.54
N ALA A 162 -3.76 0.57 0.38
CA ALA A 162 -4.04 0.47 1.81
C ALA A 162 -5.51 0.81 2.14
N VAL A 163 -6.11 1.79 1.46
CA VAL A 163 -7.53 2.13 1.61
C VAL A 163 -8.41 0.98 1.08
N GLN A 164 -8.08 0.42 -0.08
CA GLN A 164 -8.79 -0.75 -0.61
C GLN A 164 -8.75 -1.96 0.34
N MET A 165 -7.57 -2.24 0.90
CA MET A 165 -7.40 -3.28 1.91
C MET A 165 -8.22 -3.00 3.16
N THR A 166 -8.34 -1.75 3.58
CA THR A 166 -9.10 -1.35 4.77
C THR A 166 -10.60 -1.52 4.57
N VAL A 167 -11.14 -1.13 3.40
CA VAL A 167 -12.55 -1.34 3.07
C VAL A 167 -12.89 -2.83 3.09
N PHE A 168 -12.04 -3.67 2.50
CA PHE A 168 -12.17 -5.13 2.59
C PHE A 168 -12.09 -5.62 4.05
N ALA A 169 -11.09 -5.18 4.80
CA ALA A 169 -10.87 -5.59 6.19
C ALA A 169 -12.05 -5.28 7.10
N MET A 170 -12.64 -4.09 6.96
CA MET A 170 -13.81 -3.69 7.72
C MET A 170 -15.04 -4.52 7.32
N SER A 171 -15.24 -4.76 6.03
CA SER A 171 -16.32 -5.63 5.54
C SER A 171 -16.19 -7.05 6.07
N ASP A 172 -14.96 -7.58 6.10
CA ASP A 172 -14.63 -8.88 6.69
C ASP A 172 -14.91 -8.91 8.20
N ALA A 173 -14.58 -7.84 8.92
CA ALA A 173 -14.84 -7.72 10.37
C ALA A 173 -16.35 -7.64 10.67
N LEU A 174 -17.12 -6.91 9.86
CA LEU A 174 -18.59 -6.86 9.99
C LEU A 174 -19.23 -8.23 9.70
N ALA A 175 -18.69 -8.98 8.73
CA ALA A 175 -19.16 -10.33 8.46
C ALA A 175 -18.83 -11.31 9.61
N ASP A 176 -17.65 -11.17 10.25
CA ASP A 176 -17.24 -11.95 11.42
C ASP A 176 -18.10 -11.63 12.66
N LEU A 177 -18.49 -10.35 12.83
CA LEU A 177 -19.40 -9.90 13.89
C LEU A 177 -20.74 -10.65 13.85
N GLY A 178 -21.24 -10.99 12.66
CA GLY A 178 -22.47 -11.76 12.49
C GLY A 178 -23.75 -11.02 12.92
N MET A 179 -23.67 -9.68 13.07
CA MET A 179 -24.80 -8.81 13.41
C MET A 179 -24.97 -7.76 12.32
N ASP A 180 -26.21 -7.34 12.08
CA ASP A 180 -26.48 -6.20 11.21
C ASP A 180 -25.92 -4.91 11.83
N TRP A 181 -25.06 -4.22 11.07
CA TRP A 181 -24.38 -3.02 11.57
C TRP A 181 -25.37 -1.90 11.88
N ALA A 182 -26.38 -1.69 11.03
CA ALA A 182 -27.36 -0.62 11.24
C ALA A 182 -28.15 -0.85 12.54
N ALA A 183 -28.63 -2.07 12.76
CA ALA A 183 -29.32 -2.45 13.98
C ALA A 183 -28.44 -2.30 15.24
N LEU A 184 -27.13 -2.51 15.14
CA LEU A 184 -26.19 -2.30 16.24
C LEU A 184 -25.91 -0.82 16.48
N ALA A 185 -25.67 -0.05 15.42
CA ALA A 185 -25.41 1.38 15.47
C ALA A 185 -26.60 2.13 16.11
N ASP A 186 -27.84 1.75 15.81
CA ASP A 186 -29.05 2.32 16.42
C ASP A 186 -29.16 2.12 17.94
N LYS A 187 -28.36 1.23 18.53
CA LYS A 187 -28.33 1.02 19.99
C LYS A 187 -27.40 1.98 20.72
N VAL A 188 -26.62 2.78 20.01
CA VAL A 188 -25.65 3.70 20.61
C VAL A 188 -25.74 5.08 19.96
N PRO A 189 -25.47 6.16 20.71
CA PRO A 189 -25.25 7.47 20.09
C PRO A 189 -24.12 7.41 19.05
N ALA A 190 -24.23 8.18 17.96
CA ALA A 190 -23.24 8.17 16.88
C ALA A 190 -21.84 8.58 17.38
N ASP A 191 -21.76 9.55 18.30
CA ASP A 191 -20.52 10.00 18.93
C ASP A 191 -19.90 8.96 19.89
N ALA A 192 -20.66 7.92 20.26
CA ALA A 192 -20.17 6.77 21.01
C ALA A 192 -19.52 5.68 20.12
N ILE A 193 -19.37 5.93 18.83
CA ILE A 193 -18.60 5.09 17.90
C ILE A 193 -17.27 5.79 17.61
N SER A 194 -16.15 5.10 17.83
CA SER A 194 -14.81 5.63 17.51
C SER A 194 -14.10 4.78 16.47
N VAL A 195 -13.34 5.42 15.57
CA VAL A 195 -12.54 4.74 14.55
C VAL A 195 -11.08 5.18 14.68
N TYR A 196 -10.21 4.23 14.98
CA TYR A 196 -8.77 4.40 15.15
C TYR A 196 -8.03 3.48 14.18
N ILE A 197 -7.92 3.91 12.92
CA ILE A 197 -7.21 3.19 11.86
C ILE A 197 -6.30 4.16 11.12
N SER A 198 -5.05 3.79 10.94
CA SER A 198 -4.06 4.61 10.21
C SER A 198 -3.02 3.77 9.47
N SER A 199 -2.36 4.40 8.51
CA SER A 199 -1.11 3.97 7.89
C SER A 199 0.02 4.79 8.50
N ALA A 200 1.06 4.14 9.04
CA ALA A 200 2.22 4.84 9.59
C ALA A 200 3.00 5.59 8.51
N MET A 201 3.12 5.01 7.31
CA MET A 201 3.83 5.60 6.17
C MET A 201 2.95 6.55 5.34
N GLY A 202 1.64 6.55 5.57
CA GLY A 202 0.67 7.11 4.63
C GLY A 202 0.57 6.27 3.35
N GLN A 203 -0.02 6.83 2.31
CA GLN A 203 -0.25 6.10 1.06
C GLN A 203 0.78 6.51 0.01
N LEU A 204 1.83 5.70 -0.11
CA LEU A 204 2.99 5.98 -0.96
C LEU A 204 2.94 5.31 -2.35
N ASP A 205 1.77 4.82 -2.76
CA ASP A 205 1.53 4.34 -4.12
C ASP A 205 1.10 5.48 -5.06
N ASP A 206 0.89 5.15 -6.34
CA ASP A 206 0.54 6.11 -7.41
C ASP A 206 -0.75 6.88 -7.14
N ALA A 207 -1.71 6.26 -6.45
CA ALA A 207 -2.99 6.86 -6.15
C ALA A 207 -2.95 7.86 -4.99
N GLY A 208 -1.89 7.83 -4.18
CA GLY A 208 -1.66 8.73 -3.04
C GLY A 208 -0.45 9.64 -3.20
N SER A 209 0.26 9.85 -2.09
CA SER A 209 1.46 10.70 -1.98
C SER A 209 2.60 10.24 -2.89
N GLY A 210 2.74 8.94 -3.16
CA GLY A 210 3.79 8.43 -4.04
C GLY A 210 3.67 8.95 -5.47
N GLY A 211 2.44 8.97 -6.00
CA GLY A 211 2.15 9.58 -7.30
C GLY A 211 2.27 11.11 -7.27
N MET A 212 1.83 11.75 -6.17
CA MET A 212 1.95 13.20 -6.00
C MET A 212 3.41 13.67 -6.08
N LEU A 213 4.30 13.00 -5.36
CA LEU A 213 5.72 13.37 -5.27
C LEU A 213 6.48 13.12 -6.58
N ARG A 214 6.09 12.07 -7.34
CA ARG A 214 6.76 11.71 -8.59
C ARG A 214 6.20 12.40 -9.83
N ALA A 215 4.93 12.81 -9.83
CA ALA A 215 4.23 13.26 -11.05
C ALA A 215 4.99 14.37 -11.80
N ARG A 216 5.40 15.43 -11.11
CA ARG A 216 6.09 16.57 -11.76
C ARG A 216 7.49 16.20 -12.27
N LEU A 217 8.22 15.38 -11.52
CA LEU A 217 9.54 14.88 -11.94
C LEU A 217 9.45 13.90 -13.11
N GLN A 218 8.28 13.30 -13.35
CA GLN A 218 7.98 12.47 -14.51
C GLN A 218 7.27 13.22 -15.64
N GLY A 219 7.17 14.55 -15.58
CA GLY A 219 6.52 15.38 -16.61
C GLY A 219 4.99 15.27 -16.64
N ARG A 220 4.36 14.73 -15.58
CA ARG A 220 2.91 14.59 -15.43
C ARG A 220 2.34 15.63 -14.48
N ARG A 221 1.00 15.80 -14.51
CA ARG A 221 0.28 16.61 -13.52
C ARG A 221 -0.05 15.77 -12.29
N VAL A 222 -0.07 16.43 -11.13
CA VAL A 222 -0.61 15.84 -9.89
C VAL A 222 -2.14 15.79 -10.03
N SER A 223 -2.74 14.66 -9.64
CA SER A 223 -4.19 14.49 -9.57
C SER A 223 -4.75 15.16 -8.32
N SER A 224 -5.97 15.72 -8.41
CA SER A 224 -6.66 16.34 -7.26
C SER A 224 -6.91 15.39 -6.09
N LYS A 225 -6.82 14.07 -6.32
CA LYS A 225 -7.06 13.04 -5.30
C LYS A 225 -5.81 12.56 -4.58
N GLN A 226 -4.64 12.71 -5.18
CA GLN A 226 -3.40 12.14 -4.66
C GLN A 226 -3.00 12.73 -3.30
N CYS A 227 -3.16 14.05 -3.13
CA CYS A 227 -2.89 14.71 -1.86
C CYS A 227 -3.83 14.24 -0.74
N PRO A 228 -5.16 14.40 -0.84
CA PRO A 228 -6.06 14.01 0.25
C PRO A 228 -6.01 12.51 0.53
N PHE A 229 -5.96 11.65 -0.48
CA PHE A 229 -5.87 10.20 -0.27
C PHE A 229 -4.49 9.73 0.19
N GLY A 230 -3.48 10.60 0.15
CA GLY A 230 -2.15 10.38 0.66
C GLY A 230 -2.04 10.38 2.20
N PHE A 231 -3.01 10.96 2.91
CA PHE A 231 -2.95 11.13 4.36
C PHE A 231 -3.02 9.82 5.13
N ALA A 232 -2.22 9.73 6.20
CA ALA A 232 -2.08 8.55 7.05
C ALA A 232 -3.40 8.05 7.67
N GLU A 233 -4.35 8.93 7.94
CA GLU A 233 -5.64 8.60 8.56
C GLU A 233 -6.72 8.18 7.56
N MET A 234 -6.50 8.32 6.25
CA MET A 234 -7.50 7.98 5.22
C MET A 234 -8.09 6.57 5.33
N PRO A 235 -7.34 5.52 5.72
CA PRO A 235 -7.93 4.23 6.05
C PRO A 235 -9.11 4.33 7.05
N GLY A 236 -8.94 5.07 8.14
CA GLY A 236 -9.98 5.30 9.15
C GLY A 236 -11.11 6.18 8.65
N ASP A 237 -10.78 7.26 7.94
CA ASP A 237 -11.79 8.18 7.39
C ASP A 237 -12.71 7.47 6.39
N PHE A 238 -12.15 6.60 5.54
CA PHE A 238 -12.94 5.81 4.60
C PHE A 238 -13.88 4.83 5.30
N VAL A 239 -13.41 4.19 6.38
CA VAL A 239 -14.25 3.32 7.19
C VAL A 239 -15.39 4.12 7.82
N SER A 240 -15.10 5.26 8.45
CA SER A 240 -16.13 6.08 9.07
C SER A 240 -17.15 6.60 8.06
N ALA A 241 -16.68 7.16 6.94
CA ALA A 241 -17.53 7.85 5.97
C ALA A 241 -18.30 6.91 5.04
N TYR A 242 -17.66 5.84 4.56
CA TYR A 242 -18.20 5.01 3.48
C TYR A 242 -18.59 3.59 3.88
N VAL A 243 -18.08 3.08 5.01
CA VAL A 243 -18.43 1.73 5.47
C VAL A 243 -19.43 1.78 6.62
N LEU A 244 -19.15 2.57 7.66
CA LEU A 244 -20.00 2.64 8.85
C LEU A 244 -21.13 3.67 8.70
N GLY A 245 -20.93 4.72 7.90
CA GLY A 245 -21.91 5.79 7.72
C GLY A 245 -22.17 6.60 8.99
N SER A 246 -21.20 6.65 9.92
CA SER A 246 -21.35 7.28 11.24
C SER A 246 -20.43 8.48 11.42
N MET A 247 -20.89 9.49 12.18
CA MET A 247 -20.03 10.54 12.71
C MET A 247 -19.19 9.98 13.85
N SER A 248 -18.11 9.28 13.49
CA SER A 248 -17.26 8.62 14.47
C SER A 248 -16.27 9.60 15.09
N THR A 249 -15.97 9.43 16.37
CA THR A 249 -14.78 10.05 16.96
C THR A 249 -13.54 9.47 16.27
N THR A 250 -12.72 10.32 15.68
CA THR A 250 -11.49 9.95 14.93
C THR A 250 -10.28 10.71 15.49
N GLY A 251 -9.09 10.36 15.02
CA GLY A 251 -7.79 10.86 15.49
C GLY A 251 -6.84 9.70 15.77
N PRO A 252 -6.53 8.86 14.77
CA PRO A 252 -5.66 7.71 14.97
C PRO A 252 -4.23 8.15 15.29
N ALA A 253 -3.52 7.32 16.04
CA ALA A 253 -2.11 7.53 16.33
C ALA A 253 -1.23 7.02 15.18
N LEU A 254 0.00 7.53 15.11
CA LEU A 254 1.08 7.02 14.27
C LEU A 254 2.23 6.62 15.17
N GLY A 255 2.60 5.34 15.15
CA GLY A 255 3.60 4.75 16.04
C GLY A 255 4.61 3.87 15.29
N ALA A 256 4.92 4.19 14.03
CA ALA A 256 5.71 3.34 13.13
C ALA A 256 5.19 1.89 13.12
N CYS A 257 6.05 0.89 13.31
CA CYS A 257 5.67 -0.51 13.37
C CYS A 257 4.72 -0.87 14.52
N ALA A 258 4.56 0.00 15.53
CA ALA A 258 3.67 -0.21 16.68
C ALA A 258 2.30 0.48 16.53
N THR A 259 1.99 1.06 15.36
CA THR A 259 0.78 1.87 15.12
C THR A 259 -0.51 1.18 15.55
N PHE A 260 -0.68 -0.12 15.25
CA PHE A 260 -1.86 -0.88 15.70
C PHE A 260 -2.03 -0.84 17.22
N LEU A 261 -0.96 -1.04 17.99
CA LEU A 261 -1.02 -1.04 19.46
C LEU A 261 -1.33 0.35 20.04
N TYR A 262 -0.87 1.41 19.36
CA TYR A 262 -1.19 2.78 19.75
C TYR A 262 -2.68 3.07 19.51
N ASN A 263 -3.23 2.68 18.36
CA ASN A 263 -4.65 2.78 18.07
C ASN A 263 -5.49 1.92 19.04
N LEU A 264 -5.02 0.72 19.38
CA LEU A 264 -5.67 -0.15 20.36
C LEU A 264 -5.71 0.49 21.76
N ARG A 265 -4.63 1.15 22.17
CA ARG A 265 -4.59 1.90 23.43
C ARG A 265 -5.65 3.02 23.45
N LEU A 266 -5.83 3.75 22.34
CA LEU A 266 -6.85 4.79 22.22
C LEU A 266 -8.26 4.20 22.36
N GLY A 267 -8.60 3.15 21.59
CA GLY A 267 -9.90 2.48 21.68
C GLY A 267 -10.20 1.91 23.07
N ILE A 268 -9.21 1.32 23.73
CA ILE A 268 -9.34 0.83 25.12
C ILE A 268 -9.62 1.99 26.09
N ALA A 269 -8.90 3.11 25.95
CA ALA A 269 -9.07 4.27 26.82
C ALA A 269 -10.48 4.90 26.68
N ASP A 270 -11.00 4.96 25.45
CA ASP A 270 -12.32 5.51 25.17
C ASP A 270 -13.45 4.62 25.65
N ILE A 271 -13.33 3.29 25.50
CA ILE A 271 -14.30 2.36 26.09
C ILE A 271 -14.29 2.48 27.61
N ARG A 272 -13.10 2.46 28.24
CA ARG A 272 -12.98 2.51 29.71
C ARG A 272 -13.50 3.81 30.31
N SER A 273 -13.23 4.94 29.66
CA SER A 273 -13.74 6.26 30.08
C SER A 273 -15.23 6.44 29.76
N GLY A 274 -15.78 5.59 28.90
CA GLY A 274 -17.18 5.59 28.52
C GLY A 274 -17.53 6.55 27.40
N ARG A 275 -16.55 7.23 26.79
CA ARG A 275 -16.69 8.04 25.57
C ARG A 275 -17.18 7.21 24.40
N SER A 276 -16.67 5.98 24.28
CA SER A 276 -17.10 5.04 23.23
C SER A 276 -17.80 3.82 23.81
N ARG A 277 -18.74 3.29 23.03
CA ARG A 277 -19.41 2.00 23.23
C ARG A 277 -18.97 1.00 22.19
N ILE A 278 -18.61 1.48 21.00
CA ILE A 278 -18.03 0.70 19.90
C ILE A 278 -16.74 1.38 19.48
N ALA A 279 -15.65 0.63 19.40
CA ALA A 279 -14.37 1.12 18.91
C ALA A 279 -13.88 0.21 17.78
N VAL A 280 -13.69 0.77 16.59
CA VAL A 280 -13.03 0.12 15.46
C VAL A 280 -11.55 0.49 15.51
N VAL A 281 -10.69 -0.50 15.59
CA VAL A 281 -9.24 -0.32 15.78
C VAL A 281 -8.50 -1.11 14.71
N GLY A 282 -7.52 -0.49 14.08
CA GLY A 282 -6.72 -1.16 13.07
C GLY A 282 -5.48 -0.39 12.65
N ALA A 283 -4.77 -0.96 11.69
CA ALA A 283 -3.73 -0.31 10.90
C ALA A 283 -3.74 -0.92 9.51
N ALA A 284 -3.41 -0.13 8.49
CA ALA A 284 -3.39 -0.59 7.11
C ALA A 284 -2.17 -0.05 6.38
N GLU A 285 -1.39 -0.98 5.81
CA GLU A 285 -0.14 -0.67 5.14
C GLU A 285 -0.08 -1.44 3.82
N ALA A 286 0.36 -0.76 2.76
CA ALA A 286 0.63 -1.37 1.46
C ALA A 286 2.06 -1.01 0.99
N PRO A 287 3.10 -1.43 1.74
CA PRO A 287 4.46 -0.92 1.58
C PRO A 287 5.28 -1.67 0.52
N VAL A 288 4.70 -2.68 -0.15
CA VAL A 288 5.35 -3.40 -1.24
C VAL A 288 5.31 -2.54 -2.50
N ASN A 289 6.19 -1.54 -2.53
CA ASN A 289 6.49 -0.69 -3.67
C ASN A 289 7.98 -0.31 -3.61
N VAL A 290 8.50 0.14 -4.75
CA VAL A 290 9.94 0.40 -4.91
C VAL A 290 10.42 1.46 -3.93
N GLU A 291 9.70 2.58 -3.80
CA GLU A 291 10.14 3.74 -3.03
C GLU A 291 10.25 3.44 -1.53
N VAL A 292 9.25 2.76 -0.97
CA VAL A 292 9.23 2.39 0.45
C VAL A 292 10.29 1.35 0.73
N MET A 293 10.39 0.32 -0.11
CA MET A 293 11.37 -0.72 0.08
C MET A 293 12.80 -0.18 -0.07
N ASP A 294 13.06 0.74 -1.00
CA ASP A 294 14.35 1.43 -1.13
C ASP A 294 14.74 2.17 0.15
N GLY A 295 13.79 2.87 0.77
CA GLY A 295 14.01 3.54 2.05
C GLY A 295 14.52 2.55 3.11
N TYR A 296 13.87 1.39 3.23
CA TYR A 296 14.29 0.36 4.18
C TYR A 296 15.58 -0.38 3.77
N VAL A 297 15.87 -0.54 2.48
CA VAL A 297 17.17 -1.06 2.00
C VAL A 297 18.30 -0.11 2.40
N ALA A 298 18.11 1.21 2.20
CA ALA A 298 19.10 2.21 2.57
C ALA A 298 19.38 2.25 4.09
N MET A 299 18.39 1.88 4.90
CA MET A 299 18.54 1.71 6.35
C MET A 299 19.23 0.40 6.77
N GLY A 300 19.43 -0.53 5.84
CA GLY A 300 19.86 -1.90 6.16
C GLY A 300 18.81 -2.71 6.93
N ALA A 301 17.53 -2.34 6.81
CA ALA A 301 16.43 -2.91 7.59
C ALA A 301 15.72 -4.10 6.91
N LEU A 302 15.98 -4.34 5.62
CA LEU A 302 15.43 -5.50 4.88
C LEU A 302 16.48 -6.60 4.70
N ALA A 303 16.02 -7.84 4.63
CA ALA A 303 16.85 -8.97 4.25
C ALA A 303 17.12 -8.93 2.73
N THR A 304 18.37 -8.71 2.35
CA THR A 304 18.81 -8.64 0.94
C THR A 304 19.18 -10.02 0.42
N ASP A 305 19.12 -10.20 -0.89
CA ASP A 305 19.47 -11.47 -1.56
C ASP A 305 20.93 -11.87 -1.25
N LYS A 306 21.85 -10.91 -1.32
CA LYS A 306 23.26 -11.09 -0.92
C LYS A 306 23.40 -11.54 0.54
N GLY A 307 22.54 -11.03 1.42
CA GLY A 307 22.51 -11.44 2.83
C GLY A 307 22.15 -12.91 3.00
N PHE A 308 21.19 -13.42 2.22
CA PHE A 308 20.80 -14.83 2.23
C PHE A 308 21.88 -15.76 1.67
N ASP A 309 22.55 -15.36 0.59
CA ASP A 309 23.65 -16.12 -0.01
C ASP A 309 24.80 -16.28 1.00
N ASN A 310 25.13 -15.23 1.75
CA ASN A 310 26.18 -15.29 2.78
C ASN A 310 25.80 -16.20 3.96
N LEU A 311 24.53 -16.21 4.38
CA LEU A 311 24.03 -17.09 5.44
C LEU A 311 24.05 -18.57 5.03
N THR A 312 23.72 -18.88 3.78
CA THR A 312 23.77 -20.25 3.26
C THR A 312 25.20 -20.73 3.02
N ALA A 313 26.10 -19.85 2.60
CA ALA A 313 27.53 -20.14 2.50
C ALA A 313 28.17 -20.44 3.87
N CYS A 314 27.80 -19.74 4.95
CA CYS A 314 28.30 -20.01 6.31
C CYS A 314 27.78 -21.31 6.94
N ARG A 315 26.75 -21.95 6.36
CA ARG A 315 26.20 -23.24 6.82
C ARG A 315 26.79 -24.46 6.10
N ARG A 316 27.70 -24.25 5.15
CA ARG A 316 28.50 -25.30 4.50
C ARG A 316 29.91 -25.29 5.05
#